data_AF-A0A497UYB9-F1
#
_entry.id   AF-A0A497UYB9-F1
#
_cell.length_a   1.000
_cell.length_b   1.000
_cell.length_c   1.000
_cell.angle_alpha   90.00
_cell.angle_beta   90.00
_cell.angle_gamma   90.00
#
_symmetry.space_group_name_H-M   'P 1'
#
loop_
_entity.id
_entity.type
_entity.pdbx_description
1 polymer ?
#
loop_
_entity_poly.entity_id
_entity_poly.type
_entity_poly.pdbx_seq_one_letter_code
_entity_poly.pdbx_strand_id
1 'polypeptide(L)'
;MKKTKWIILFAISFILCVLFYIKYDSKGYEYGLGCNYCNKKMPYHLTPYDERDGSRFSFTLKDEDDFELVGTGFRYQTINFEIKNLLAYGYNDTSVIVKCTDSLNTIRYLISFETGYTSKKGNPEISFKDLSINDFQKVKDKYNWFEIDKEKGYAIDRNKFLFVLGALLSLVFGLLGLFKLKNK
;
A
#
# COMPACT_ATOMS: atom_id res chain seq x y z
N MET A 1 -23.43 7.08 -42.51
CA MET A 1 -22.57 8.06 -41.80
C MET A 1 -22.92 8.27 -40.32
N LYS A 2 -24.16 8.60 -39.91
CA LYS A 2 -24.46 8.88 -38.48
C LYS A 2 -24.17 7.70 -37.52
N LYS A 3 -24.55 6.47 -37.88
CA LYS A 3 -24.33 5.27 -37.02
C LYS A 3 -22.85 4.93 -36.80
N THR A 4 -22.01 5.10 -37.81
CA THR A 4 -20.57 4.85 -37.75
C THR A 4 -19.87 5.83 -36.79
N LYS A 5 -20.32 7.09 -36.74
CA LYS A 5 -19.80 8.09 -35.78
C LYS A 5 -20.04 7.68 -34.31
N TRP A 6 -21.17 7.07 -34.00
CA TRP A 6 -21.47 6.57 -32.65
C TRP A 6 -20.55 5.43 -32.23
N ILE A 7 -20.26 4.49 -33.13
CA ILE A 7 -19.32 3.40 -32.84
C ILE A 7 -17.92 3.94 -32.57
N ILE A 8 -17.45 4.87 -33.40
CA ILE A 8 -16.14 5.51 -33.21
C ILE A 8 -16.08 6.24 -31.86
N LEU A 9 -17.15 6.94 -31.47
CA LEU A 9 -17.24 7.60 -30.17
C LEU A 9 -17.12 6.60 -29.01
N PHE A 10 -17.86 5.49 -29.05
CA PHE A 10 -17.80 4.48 -27.99
C PHE A 10 -16.45 3.76 -27.94
N ALA A 11 -15.80 3.53 -29.10
CA ALA A 11 -14.45 2.99 -29.15
C ALA A 11 -13.43 3.94 -28.51
N ILE A 12 -13.50 5.25 -28.80
CA ILE A 12 -12.63 6.25 -28.17
C ILE A 12 -12.89 6.31 -26.65
N SER A 13 -14.15 6.32 -26.25
CA SER A 13 -14.56 6.30 -24.83
C SER A 13 -13.98 5.08 -24.10
N PHE A 14 -14.07 3.89 -24.69
CA PHE A 14 -13.49 2.67 -24.16
C PHE A 14 -11.97 2.81 -23.93
N ILE A 15 -11.24 3.26 -24.96
CA ILE A 15 -9.78 3.45 -24.89
C ILE A 15 -9.43 4.43 -23.76
N LEU A 16 -10.15 5.55 -23.67
CA LEU A 16 -9.93 6.54 -22.61
C LEU A 16 -10.19 5.94 -21.22
N CYS A 17 -11.28 5.21 -21.03
CA CYS A 17 -11.56 4.53 -19.76
C CYS A 17 -10.43 3.57 -19.36
N VAL A 18 -9.91 2.77 -20.31
CA VAL A 18 -8.78 1.86 -20.07
C VAL A 18 -7.51 2.64 -19.69
N LEU A 19 -7.19 3.73 -20.39
CA LEU A 19 -6.02 4.57 -20.08
C LEU A 19 -6.13 5.21 -18.69
N PHE A 20 -7.32 5.70 -18.33
CA PHE A 20 -7.56 6.23 -16.99
C PHE A 20 -7.47 5.15 -15.92
N TYR A 21 -8.01 3.96 -16.16
CA TYR A 21 -7.85 2.82 -15.25
C TYR A 21 -6.36 2.55 -14.98
N ILE A 22 -5.54 2.42 -16.03
CA ILE A 22 -4.10 2.17 -15.90
C ILE A 22 -3.43 3.30 -15.12
N LYS A 23 -3.78 4.56 -15.39
CA LYS A 23 -3.25 5.72 -14.67
C LYS A 23 -3.62 5.73 -13.18
N TYR A 24 -4.83 5.33 -12.82
CA TYR A 24 -5.24 5.25 -11.42
C TYR A 24 -4.64 4.05 -10.72
N ASP A 25 -4.48 2.94 -11.42
CA ASP A 25 -3.78 1.77 -10.91
C ASP A 25 -2.30 2.07 -10.66
N SER A 26 -1.64 2.79 -11.57
CA SER A 26 -0.24 3.23 -11.42
C SER A 26 -0.06 4.31 -10.34
N LYS A 27 -1.04 5.21 -10.15
CA LYS A 27 -1.02 6.14 -9.00
C LYS A 27 -1.29 5.44 -7.69
N GLY A 28 -2.09 4.38 -7.76
CA GLY A 28 -2.33 3.48 -6.68
C GLY A 28 -1.27 2.42 -6.55
N TYR A 29 -0.10 2.48 -7.19
CA TYR A 29 0.89 1.39 -7.14
C TYR A 29 1.29 1.01 -5.68
N GLU A 30 1.21 1.99 -4.78
CA GLU A 30 1.36 1.85 -3.33
C GLU A 30 0.20 1.16 -2.59
N TYR A 31 -0.93 0.93 -3.26
CA TYR A 31 -2.16 0.37 -2.70
C TYR A 31 -2.89 -0.57 -3.68
N GLY A 32 -2.47 -0.72 -4.94
CA GLY A 32 -3.22 -1.19 -6.11
C GLY A 32 -2.80 -2.57 -6.60
N LEU A 33 -3.22 -2.97 -7.81
CA LEU A 33 -2.87 -4.29 -8.35
C LEU A 33 -1.38 -4.30 -8.71
N GLY A 34 -0.57 -4.99 -7.92
CA GLY A 34 0.88 -5.08 -8.11
C GLY A 34 1.74 -4.33 -7.10
N CYS A 35 1.17 -3.90 -5.96
CA CYS A 35 1.86 -3.56 -4.71
C CYS A 35 3.41 -3.54 -4.78
N ASN A 36 4.02 -2.35 -4.88
CA ASN A 36 5.49 -2.25 -4.82
C ASN A 36 6.06 -2.54 -3.42
N TYR A 37 5.25 -2.39 -2.37
CA TYR A 37 5.74 -2.54 -1.01
C TYR A 37 6.18 -3.98 -0.71
N CYS A 38 5.53 -4.99 -1.32
CA CYS A 38 5.94 -6.39 -1.24
C CYS A 38 7.37 -6.68 -1.75
N ASN A 39 7.94 -5.79 -2.58
CA ASN A 39 9.23 -6.04 -3.25
C ASN A 39 10.32 -5.01 -2.88
N LYS A 40 10.06 -4.06 -1.96
CA LYS A 40 11.08 -3.09 -1.55
C LYS A 40 11.99 -3.69 -0.47
N LYS A 41 13.29 -3.72 -0.75
CA LYS A 41 14.31 -4.12 0.21
C LYS A 41 14.48 -3.01 1.26
N MET A 42 14.09 -3.30 2.50
CA MET A 42 14.43 -2.49 3.67
C MET A 42 15.73 -3.02 4.31
N PRO A 43 16.38 -2.23 5.19
CA PRO A 43 17.46 -2.73 6.03
C PRO A 43 17.02 -3.98 6.79
N TYR A 44 17.98 -4.85 7.07
CA TYR A 44 17.77 -6.17 7.69
C TYR A 44 16.86 -7.11 6.90
N HIS A 45 16.72 -6.88 5.59
CA HIS A 45 15.80 -7.62 4.72
C HIS A 45 14.36 -7.62 5.22
N LEU A 46 13.97 -6.58 5.98
CA LEU A 46 12.59 -6.44 6.43
C LEU A 46 11.67 -6.26 5.22
N THR A 47 10.51 -6.89 5.28
CA THR A 47 9.48 -6.76 4.25
C THR A 47 8.15 -6.39 4.88
N PRO A 48 7.45 -5.38 4.35
CA PRO A 48 6.10 -5.08 4.77
C PRO A 48 5.16 -6.11 4.15
N TYR A 49 4.43 -6.83 5.00
CA TYR A 49 3.42 -7.79 4.61
C TYR A 49 2.03 -7.21 4.85
N ASP A 50 1.17 -7.26 3.84
CA ASP A 50 -0.23 -6.84 3.94
C ASP A 50 -1.09 -8.06 4.25
N GLU A 51 -1.80 -8.01 5.37
CA GLU A 51 -2.75 -9.02 5.76
C GLU A 51 -3.96 -8.96 4.80
N ARG A 52 -3.85 -9.73 3.71
CA ARG A 52 -4.90 -9.87 2.70
C ARG A 52 -6.25 -10.37 3.25
N ASP A 53 -6.29 -10.84 4.51
CA ASP A 53 -7.46 -11.44 5.16
C ASP A 53 -8.36 -10.45 5.93
N GLY A 54 -8.30 -9.14 5.63
CA GLY A 54 -9.40 -8.26 5.99
C GLY A 54 -9.09 -6.78 6.16
N SER A 55 -7.83 -6.36 6.16
CA SER A 55 -7.52 -4.92 6.20
C SER A 55 -6.32 -4.55 5.34
N ARG A 56 -6.59 -4.22 4.07
CA ARG A 56 -5.65 -3.59 3.10
C ARG A 56 -5.02 -2.26 3.58
N PHE A 57 -5.30 -1.86 4.81
CA PHE A 57 -4.82 -0.64 5.46
C PHE A 57 -4.12 -0.94 6.78
N SER A 58 -3.60 -2.15 6.91
CA SER A 58 -2.68 -2.58 7.94
C SER A 58 -1.50 -3.25 7.25
N PHE A 59 -0.35 -3.23 7.88
CA PHE A 59 0.79 -4.04 7.47
C PHE A 59 1.41 -4.66 8.71
N THR A 60 2.20 -5.69 8.53
CA THR A 60 3.17 -6.17 9.51
C THR A 60 4.56 -6.07 8.91
N LEU A 61 5.60 -5.95 9.72
CA LEU A 61 6.99 -6.06 9.24
C LEU A 61 7.50 -7.44 9.59
N LYS A 62 7.95 -8.16 8.57
CA LYS A 62 8.56 -9.47 8.73
C LYS A 62 10.04 -9.44 8.38
N ASP A 63 10.81 -10.28 9.04
CA ASP A 63 12.19 -10.55 8.65
C ASP A 63 12.29 -11.53 7.48
N GLU A 64 13.52 -11.83 7.07
CA GLU A 64 13.83 -12.79 6.01
C GLU A 64 13.45 -14.23 6.35
N ASP A 65 13.17 -14.51 7.63
CA ASP A 65 12.77 -15.81 8.13
C ASP A 65 11.24 -15.96 8.19
N ASP A 66 10.50 -14.98 7.66
CA ASP A 66 9.02 -14.84 7.69
C ASP A 66 8.47 -14.68 9.12
N PHE A 67 9.31 -14.30 10.08
CA PHE A 67 8.87 -13.95 11.43
C PHE A 67 8.38 -12.52 11.47
N GLU A 68 7.20 -12.33 12.04
CA GLU A 68 6.65 -11.01 12.31
C GLU A 68 7.39 -10.34 13.46
N LEU A 69 7.99 -9.20 13.16
CA LEU A 69 8.72 -8.37 14.14
C LEU A 69 7.93 -7.16 14.58
N VAL A 70 7.00 -6.66 13.75
CA VAL A 70 6.12 -5.55 14.07
C VAL A 70 4.72 -5.82 13.57
N GLY A 71 3.74 -5.74 14.47
CA GLY A 71 2.34 -5.90 14.16
C GLY A 71 1.42 -5.30 15.21
N THR A 72 0.12 -5.36 14.95
CA THR A 72 -0.90 -5.05 15.96
C THR A 72 -0.81 -6.08 17.10
N GLY A 73 -0.86 -5.63 18.34
CA GLY A 73 -0.69 -6.45 19.54
C GLY A 73 0.76 -6.61 20.00
N PHE A 74 1.74 -6.14 19.23
CA PHE A 74 3.15 -6.27 19.61
C PHE A 74 3.52 -5.31 20.75
N ARG A 75 4.35 -5.82 21.66
CA ARG A 75 5.01 -5.06 22.72
C ARG A 75 6.44 -5.54 22.88
N TYR A 76 7.38 -4.62 22.86
CA TYR A 76 8.81 -4.91 23.09
C TYR A 76 9.16 -4.67 24.55
N GLN A 77 10.21 -5.34 25.03
CA GLN A 77 10.73 -5.14 26.38
C GLN A 77 11.14 -3.68 26.65
N THR A 78 11.60 -2.98 25.61
CA THR A 78 12.03 -1.58 25.65
C THR A 78 10.87 -0.57 25.66
N ILE A 79 9.61 -1.03 25.56
CA ILE A 79 8.43 -0.16 25.54
C ILE A 79 7.37 -0.59 26.56
N ASN A 80 6.58 0.37 27.03
CA ASN A 80 5.53 0.15 28.01
C ASN A 80 4.10 0.14 27.42
N PHE A 81 3.98 0.16 26.09
CA PHE A 81 2.71 0.17 25.39
C PHE A 81 2.61 -0.97 24.38
N GLU A 82 1.38 -1.30 24.02
CA GLU A 82 1.06 -2.24 22.95
C GLU A 82 0.71 -1.48 21.68
N ILE A 83 1.19 -1.97 20.53
CA ILE A 83 0.84 -1.41 19.23
C ILE A 83 -0.62 -1.74 18.92
N LYS A 84 -1.43 -0.70 18.70
CA LYS A 84 -2.84 -0.84 18.30
C LYS A 84 -3.04 -0.74 16.80
N ASN A 85 -2.42 0.25 16.16
CA ASN A 85 -2.52 0.45 14.72
C ASN A 85 -1.16 0.87 14.16
N LEU A 86 -0.83 0.36 12.99
CA LEU A 86 0.31 0.81 12.20
C LEU A 86 -0.17 1.87 11.22
N LEU A 87 0.52 3.01 11.17
CA LEU A 87 0.12 4.19 10.40
C LEU A 87 1.08 4.48 9.26
N ALA A 88 2.37 4.30 9.49
CA ALA A 88 3.40 4.55 8.50
C ALA A 88 4.67 3.79 8.87
N TYR A 89 5.55 3.62 7.89
CA TYR A 89 6.94 3.29 8.14
C TYR A 89 7.84 4.21 7.32
N GLY A 90 9.00 4.53 7.85
CA GLY A 90 10.08 5.20 7.15
C GLY A 90 11.30 4.31 7.17
N TYR A 91 12.07 4.25 6.09
CA TYR A 91 13.31 3.48 6.06
C TYR A 91 14.42 4.27 5.39
N ASN A 92 15.65 3.99 5.80
CA ASN A 92 16.88 4.36 5.13
C ASN A 92 17.76 3.11 5.00
N ASP A 93 19.04 3.27 4.67
CA ASP A 93 19.93 2.12 4.46
C ASP A 93 20.28 1.35 5.76
N THR A 94 19.99 1.91 6.94
CA THR A 94 20.45 1.38 8.23
C THR A 94 19.34 0.97 9.17
N SER A 95 18.15 1.55 9.06
CA SER A 95 17.07 1.33 10.02
C SER A 95 15.69 1.63 9.44
N VAL A 96 14.68 1.08 10.11
CA VAL A 96 13.27 1.34 9.89
C VAL A 96 12.71 2.07 11.11
N ILE A 97 11.93 3.12 10.86
CA ILE A 97 11.09 3.77 11.85
C ILE A 97 9.63 3.40 11.53
N VAL A 98 8.89 3.02 12.56
CA VAL A 98 7.46 2.74 12.46
C VAL A 98 6.69 3.82 13.21
N LYS A 99 5.69 4.42 12.56
CA LYS A 99 4.71 5.31 13.16
C LYS A 99 3.47 4.50 13.48
N CYS A 100 3.09 4.43 14.74
CA CYS A 100 1.98 3.61 15.22
C CYS A 100 1.14 4.36 16.25
N THR A 101 0.03 3.76 16.67
CA THR A 101 -0.73 4.23 17.84
C THR A 101 -0.69 3.21 18.96
N ASP A 102 -0.70 3.67 20.21
CA ASP A 102 -0.96 2.81 21.37
C ASP A 102 -2.47 2.56 21.58
N SER A 103 -2.81 1.81 22.65
CA SER A 103 -4.19 1.50 23.02
C SER A 103 -5.07 2.73 23.26
N LEU A 104 -4.47 3.85 23.70
CA LEU A 104 -5.10 5.15 23.92
C LEU A 104 -5.18 6.01 22.66
N ASN A 105 -4.81 5.45 21.49
CA ASN A 105 -4.68 6.15 20.21
C ASN A 105 -3.62 7.27 20.21
N THR A 106 -2.65 7.24 21.12
CA THR A 106 -1.53 8.19 21.10
C THR A 106 -0.52 7.78 20.04
N ILE A 107 -0.07 8.74 19.22
CA ILE A 107 0.95 8.47 18.19
C ILE A 107 2.30 8.18 18.87
N ARG A 108 2.92 7.08 18.47
CA ARG A 108 4.23 6.62 18.91
C ARG A 108 5.14 6.37 17.71
N TYR A 109 6.44 6.43 17.95
CA TYR A 109 7.46 6.12 16.94
C TYR A 109 8.38 5.05 17.50
N LEU A 110 8.64 4.04 16.70
CA LEU A 110 9.55 2.95 17.06
C LEU A 110 10.68 2.90 16.06
N ILE A 111 11.91 2.72 16.51
CA ILE A 111 13.08 2.58 15.63
C ILE A 111 13.70 1.20 15.79
N SER A 112 14.03 0.57 14.66
CA SER A 112 14.70 -0.72 14.61
C SER A 112 16.15 -0.63 15.08
N PHE A 113 16.66 -1.68 15.72
CA PHE A 113 18.07 -1.84 16.03
C PHE A 113 18.44 -3.33 16.09
N GLU A 114 19.70 -3.66 15.80
CA GLU A 114 20.25 -5.00 16.03
C GLU A 114 20.44 -5.25 17.53
N THR A 115 19.99 -6.40 18.02
CA THR A 115 20.12 -6.78 19.44
C THR A 115 21.52 -7.29 19.80
N GLY A 116 22.35 -7.58 18.79
CA GLY A 116 23.65 -8.24 18.94
C GLY A 116 23.56 -9.77 19.01
N TYR A 117 22.36 -10.34 18.99
CA TYR A 117 22.13 -11.78 18.89
C TYR A 117 21.85 -12.20 17.44
N THR A 118 21.94 -13.50 17.18
CA THR A 118 21.63 -14.09 15.88
C THR A 118 20.46 -15.06 16.00
N SER A 119 19.57 -15.06 15.01
CA SER A 119 18.51 -16.04 14.87
C SER A 119 19.08 -17.45 14.75
N LYS A 120 18.22 -18.48 14.91
CA LYS A 120 18.61 -19.89 14.73
C LYS A 120 19.18 -20.19 13.33
N LYS A 121 18.90 -19.33 12.35
CA LYS A 121 19.39 -19.45 10.97
C LYS A 121 20.65 -18.60 10.71
N GLY A 122 21.16 -17.90 11.72
CA GLY A 122 22.40 -17.12 11.66
C GLY A 122 22.22 -15.66 11.28
N ASN A 123 20.98 -15.19 11.12
CA ASN A 123 20.67 -13.82 10.73
C ASN A 123 20.70 -12.88 11.94
N PRO A 124 21.10 -11.59 11.80
CA PRO A 124 21.03 -10.64 12.91
C PRO A 124 19.62 -10.52 13.47
N GLU A 125 19.46 -10.63 14.79
CA GLU A 125 18.18 -10.44 15.44
C GLU A 125 17.88 -8.94 15.59
N ILE A 126 16.70 -8.53 15.12
CA ILE A 126 16.26 -7.14 15.08
C ILE A 126 15.13 -6.93 16.08
N SER A 127 15.18 -5.80 16.79
CA SER A 127 14.11 -5.37 17.69
C SER A 127 13.80 -3.88 17.52
N PHE A 128 12.80 -3.40 18.24
CA PHE A 128 12.30 -2.03 18.14
C PHE A 128 12.23 -1.38 19.51
N LYS A 129 12.65 -0.12 19.59
CA LYS A 129 12.59 0.70 20.80
C LYS A 129 11.85 2.02 20.56
N ASP A 130 11.35 2.60 21.64
CA ASP A 130 10.69 3.90 21.58
C ASP A 130 11.65 4.98 21.06
N LEU A 131 11.15 5.78 20.12
CA LEU A 131 11.82 6.94 19.58
C LEU A 131 11.00 8.15 20.00
N SER A 132 11.57 8.96 20.89
CA SER A 132 10.90 10.17 21.36
C SER A 132 10.52 11.09 20.20
N ILE A 133 9.43 11.85 20.34
CA ILE A 133 9.02 12.81 19.31
C ILE A 133 10.15 13.80 18.97
N ASN A 134 10.93 14.22 19.97
CA ASN A 134 12.03 15.15 19.79
C ASN A 134 13.16 14.54 18.94
N ASP A 135 13.46 13.27 19.13
CA ASP A 135 14.51 12.57 18.36
C ASP A 135 14.00 12.20 16.97
N PHE A 136 12.74 11.81 16.86
CA PHE A 136 12.06 11.63 15.58
C PHE A 136 12.16 12.87 14.69
N GLN A 137 11.84 14.06 15.21
CA GLN A 137 11.89 15.29 14.42
C GLN A 137 13.29 15.61 13.87
N LYS A 138 14.36 15.20 14.56
CA LYS A 138 15.75 15.40 14.11
C LYS A 138 16.15 14.47 12.98
N VAL A 139 15.49 13.31 12.84
CA VAL A 139 15.91 12.26 11.91
C VAL A 139 14.92 12.00 10.79
N LYS A 140 13.65 12.40 10.92
CA LYS A 140 12.56 12.06 9.99
C LYS A 140 12.90 12.34 8.51
N ASP A 141 13.58 13.45 8.21
CA ASP A 141 13.85 13.86 6.84
C ASP A 141 14.94 13.00 6.17
N LYS A 142 15.63 12.14 6.94
CA LYS A 142 16.62 11.17 6.46
C LYS A 142 16.01 9.83 6.07
N TYR A 143 14.70 9.68 6.18
CA TYR A 143 13.98 8.44 5.92
C TYR A 143 13.04 8.63 4.74
N ASN A 144 12.93 7.59 3.92
CA ASN A 144 11.91 7.49 2.88
C ASN A 144 10.62 7.01 3.54
N TRP A 145 9.62 7.89 3.59
CA TRP A 145 8.36 7.62 4.27
C TRP A 145 7.32 6.98 3.38
N PHE A 146 6.57 6.06 3.98
CA PHE A 146 5.36 5.49 3.44
C PHE A 146 4.25 5.58 4.48
N GLU A 147 3.23 6.38 4.19
CA GLU A 147 2.06 6.54 5.06
C GLU A 147 0.88 5.73 4.55
N ILE A 148 0.15 5.05 5.45
CA ILE A 148 -1.11 4.41 5.11
C ILE A 148 -2.19 5.49 5.10
N ASP A 149 -2.69 5.82 3.90
CA ASP A 149 -3.83 6.72 3.72
C ASP A 149 -5.04 5.93 3.23
N LYS A 150 -5.96 5.65 4.16
CA LYS A 150 -7.19 4.89 3.88
C LYS A 150 -8.08 5.61 2.87
N GLU A 151 -8.21 6.93 3.02
CA GLU A 151 -9.09 7.73 2.17
C GLU A 151 -8.57 7.78 0.73
N LYS A 152 -7.26 7.96 0.57
CA LYS A 152 -6.59 7.90 -0.74
C LYS A 152 -6.73 6.52 -1.37
N GLY A 153 -6.55 5.45 -0.60
CA GLY A 153 -6.75 4.07 -1.07
C GLY A 153 -8.17 3.82 -1.57
N TYR A 154 -9.19 4.19 -0.78
CA TYR A 154 -10.59 4.08 -1.20
C TYR A 154 -10.92 4.94 -2.42
N ALA A 155 -10.35 6.14 -2.52
CA ALA A 155 -10.55 7.01 -3.68
C ALA A 155 -9.97 6.40 -4.96
N ILE A 156 -8.79 5.76 -4.88
CA ILE A 156 -8.19 5.02 -5.99
C ILE A 156 -9.10 3.87 -6.43
N ASP A 157 -9.57 3.05 -5.49
CA ASP A 157 -10.44 1.91 -5.80
C ASP A 157 -11.75 2.35 -6.45
N ARG A 158 -12.39 3.38 -5.89
CA ARG A 158 -13.59 3.97 -6.46
C ARG A 158 -13.35 4.43 -7.89
N ASN A 159 -12.26 5.15 -8.15
CA ASN A 159 -11.95 5.65 -9.49
C ASN A 159 -11.69 4.48 -10.46
N LYS A 160 -10.89 3.47 -10.05
CA LYS A 160 -10.68 2.25 -10.84
C LYS A 160 -12.01 1.58 -11.21
N PHE A 161 -12.90 1.41 -10.24
CA PHE A 161 -14.21 0.82 -10.45
C PHE A 161 -15.04 1.63 -11.46
N LEU A 162 -15.07 2.97 -11.33
CA LEU A 162 -15.79 3.84 -12.26
C LEU A 162 -15.26 3.73 -13.70
N PHE A 163 -13.94 3.62 -13.88
CA PHE A 163 -13.35 3.44 -15.21
C PHE A 163 -13.59 2.05 -15.80
N VAL A 164 -13.60 1.00 -14.98
CA VAL A 164 -14.03 -0.35 -15.43
C VAL A 164 -15.49 -0.32 -15.86
N LEU A 165 -16.37 0.27 -15.05
CA LEU A 165 -17.79 0.40 -15.38
C LEU A 165 -17.99 1.20 -16.67
N GLY A 166 -17.27 2.32 -16.83
CA GLY A 166 -17.28 3.14 -18.04
C GLY A 166 -16.79 2.40 -19.29
N ALA A 167 -15.74 1.58 -19.17
CA ALA A 167 -15.25 0.73 -20.24
C ALA A 167 -16.30 -0.32 -20.63
N LEU A 168 -16.91 -1.01 -19.65
CA LEU A 168 -17.95 -2.01 -19.90
C LEU A 168 -19.17 -1.39 -20.60
N LEU A 169 -19.65 -0.24 -20.13
CA LEU A 169 -20.75 0.49 -20.75
C LEU A 169 -20.41 0.90 -22.19
N SER A 170 -19.21 1.44 -22.42
CA SER A 170 -18.74 1.82 -23.76
C SER A 170 -18.74 0.62 -24.71
N LEU A 171 -18.33 -0.55 -24.22
CA LEU A 171 -18.30 -1.79 -24.99
C LEU A 171 -19.71 -2.30 -25.32
N VAL A 172 -20.63 -2.29 -24.34
CA VAL A 172 -22.05 -2.67 -24.54
C VAL A 172 -22.71 -1.77 -25.58
N PHE A 173 -22.57 -0.45 -25.47
CA PHE A 173 -23.17 0.48 -26.42
C PHE A 173 -22.54 0.40 -27.82
N GLY A 174 -21.22 0.16 -27.89
CA GLY A 174 -20.52 -0.10 -29.15
C GLY A 174 -21.06 -1.35 -29.86
N LEU A 175 -21.22 -2.46 -29.14
CA LEU A 175 -21.77 -3.72 -29.66
C LEU A 175 -23.22 -3.56 -30.13
N LEU A 176 -24.08 -2.93 -29.32
CA LEU A 176 -25.47 -2.64 -29.71
C LEU A 176 -25.54 -1.78 -30.98
N GLY A 177 -24.63 -0.83 -31.15
CA GLY A 177 -24.48 -0.04 -32.36
C GLY A 177 -24.13 -0.88 -33.59
N LEU A 178 -23.23 -1.85 -33.44
CA LEU A 178 -22.84 -2.79 -34.49
C LEU A 178 -23.97 -3.73 -34.89
N PHE A 179 -24.71 -4.31 -33.93
CA PHE A 179 -25.88 -5.15 -34.23
C PHE A 179 -26.96 -4.40 -35.01
N LYS A 180 -27.21 -3.14 -34.68
CA LYS A 180 -28.16 -2.26 -35.41
C LYS A 180 -27.70 -1.84 -36.81
N LEU A 181 -26.44 -2.11 -37.18
CA LEU A 181 -25.91 -1.95 -38.53
C LEU A 181 -26.01 -3.22 -39.35
N LYS A 182 -25.93 -4.40 -38.70
CA LYS A 182 -25.99 -5.71 -39.35
C LYS A 182 -27.43 -6.16 -39.69
N ASN A 183 -28.42 -5.70 -38.93
CA ASN A 183 -29.85 -5.97 -39.18
C ASN A 183 -30.49 -5.01 -40.21
N LYS A 184 -29.69 -4.47 -41.14
CA LYS A 184 -30.13 -3.61 -42.24
C LYS A 184 -29.49 -4.10 -43.52
#